data_AF-I5C567-F1
#
_entry.id   AF-I5C567-F1
#
_cell.length_a   1.000
_cell.length_b   1.000
_cell.length_c   1.000
_cell.angle_alpha   90.00
_cell.angle_beta   90.00
_cell.angle_gamma   90.00
#
_symmetry.space_group_name_H-M   'P 1'
#
loop_
_entity.id
_entity.type
_entity.pdbx_description
1 polymer ?
#
loop_
_entity_poly.entity_id
_entity_poly.type
_entity_poly.pdbx_seq_one_letter_code
_entity_poly.pdbx_strand_id
1 'polypeptide(L)' 'MDWAAFLKHHKLEYSMSSRGNCHDNSVAEGFFNLLKRELIRRRTYRIREEARKYVF' A
#
# COMPACT_ATOMS: atom_id res chain seq x y z
N MET A 1 14.81 -14.98 -1.07
CA MET A 1 13.60 -15.67 -0.55
C MET A 1 13.61 -15.56 0.98
N ASP A 2 13.40 -14.35 1.50
CA ASP A 2 13.58 -14.03 2.94
C ASP A 2 12.26 -13.68 3.65
N TRP A 3 11.27 -13.18 2.89
CA TRP A 3 9.95 -12.82 3.40
C TRP A 3 9.19 -13.99 4.05
N ALA A 4 9.30 -15.20 3.51
CA ALA A 4 8.64 -16.37 4.11
C ALA A 4 9.23 -16.72 5.48
N ALA A 5 10.55 -16.54 5.65
CA ALA A 5 11.22 -16.76 6.94
C ALA A 5 10.82 -15.69 7.96
N PHE A 6 10.77 -14.42 7.54
CA PHE A 6 10.27 -13.31 8.36
C PHE A 6 8.84 -13.53 8.85
N LEU A 7 7.91 -13.87 7.95
CA LEU A 7 6.51 -14.10 8.31
C LEU A 7 6.37 -15.27 9.29
N LYS A 8 7.09 -16.37 9.07
CA LYS A 8 7.11 -17.52 9.98
C LYS A 8 7.67 -17.15 11.35
N HIS A 9 8.74 -16.34 11.40
CA HIS A 9 9.34 -15.86 12.65
C HIS A 9 8.37 -14.99 13.45
N HIS A 10 7.62 -14.12 12.77
CA HIS A 10 6.65 -13.21 13.38
C HIS A 10 5.24 -13.81 13.54
N LYS A 11 5.06 -15.12 13.24
CA LYS A 11 3.76 -15.82 13.28
C LYS A 11 2.68 -15.11 12.45
N LEU A 12 3.07 -14.56 11.31
CA LEU A 12 2.19 -13.89 10.36
C LEU A 12 1.82 -14.87 9.26
N GLU A 13 0.52 -14.99 8.98
CA GLU A 13 0.03 -15.76 7.85
C GLU A 13 -0.09 -14.88 6.61
N TYR A 14 0.45 -15.35 5.48
CA TYR A 14 0.25 -14.66 4.22
C TYR A 14 -1.14 -14.99 3.67
N SER A 15 -1.95 -13.96 3.42
CA SER A 15 -3.16 -14.09 2.60
C SER A 15 -2.77 -13.91 1.14
N MET A 16 -2.07 -14.91 0.58
CA MET A 16 -1.83 -14.95 -0.86
C MET A 16 -3.10 -15.52 -1.50
N SER A 17 -4.05 -14.63 -1.78
CA SER A 17 -5.21 -15.00 -2.58
C SER A 17 -4.79 -15.51 -3.96
N SER A 18 -5.68 -16.25 -4.60
CA SER A 18 -5.43 -16.74 -5.96
C SER A 18 -5.17 -15.57 -6.91
N ARG A 19 -4.25 -15.75 -7.85
CA ARG A 19 -3.94 -14.72 -8.87
C ARG A 19 -5.23 -14.28 -9.57
N GLY A 20 -5.56 -13.00 -9.50
CA GLY A 20 -6.75 -12.44 -10.15
C GLY A 20 -7.98 -12.24 -9.25
N ASN A 21 -7.90 -12.48 -7.94
CA ASN A 21 -8.99 -12.11 -7.03
C ASN A 21 -9.00 -10.59 -6.78
N CYS A 22 -9.81 -9.87 -7.56
CA CYS A 22 -9.96 -8.42 -7.45
C CYS A 22 -10.69 -7.99 -6.17
N HIS A 23 -11.49 -8.87 -5.54
CA HIS A 23 -12.23 -8.53 -4.33
C HIS A 23 -11.31 -8.35 -3.13
N ASP A 24 -10.32 -9.23 -2.98
CA ASP A 24 -9.34 -9.12 -1.89
C ASP A 24 -8.46 -7.87 -2.04
N ASN A 25 -8.16 -7.47 -3.29
CA ASN A 25 -7.38 -6.26 -3.56
C ASN A 25 -8.21 -4.98 -3.61
N SER A 26 -9.54 -5.07 -3.74
CA SER A 26 -10.43 -3.91 -3.99
C SER A 26 -10.33 -2.83 -2.91
N VAL A 27 -10.15 -3.23 -1.65
CA VAL A 27 -10.00 -2.31 -0.52
C VAL A 27 -8.69 -1.53 -0.64
N ALA A 28 -7.59 -2.23 -0.94
CA ALA A 28 -6.29 -1.59 -1.14
C ALA A 28 -6.31 -0.68 -2.38
N GLU A 29 -6.89 -1.12 -3.49
CA GLU A 29 -7.05 -0.32 -4.69
C GLU A 29 -7.87 0.95 -4.43
N GLY A 30 -8.98 0.84 -3.71
CA GLY A 30 -9.81 1.97 -3.29
C GLY A 30 -9.03 2.98 -2.46
N PHE A 31 -8.32 2.51 -1.44
CA PHE A 31 -7.46 3.34 -0.59
C PHE A 31 -6.39 4.07 -1.40
N PHE A 32 -5.63 3.36 -2.24
CA PHE A 32 -4.56 3.98 -3.03
C PHE A 32 -5.10 4.91 -4.13
N ASN A 33 -6.29 4.64 -4.67
CA ASN A 33 -6.93 5.55 -5.60
C ASN A 33 -7.32 6.87 -4.93
N LEU A 34 -7.87 6.82 -3.71
CA LEU A 34 -8.18 8.01 -2.91
C LEU A 34 -6.91 8.78 -2.55
N LEU A 35 -5.88 8.09 -2.07
CA LEU A 35 -4.58 8.68 -1.74
C LEU A 35 -3.98 9.43 -2.93
N LYS A 36 -3.94 8.79 -4.10
CA LYS A 36 -3.42 9.40 -5.34
C LYS A 36 -4.26 10.61 -5.77
N ARG A 37 -5.59 10.52 -5.67
CA ARG A 37 -6.49 11.59 -6.10
C ARG A 37 -6.37 12.83 -5.23
N GLU A 38 -6.41 12.65 -3.91
CA GLU A 38 -6.49 13.77 -2.97
C GLU A 38 -5.12 14.36 -2.63
N LEU A 39 -4.11 13.51 -2.39
CA LEU A 39 -2.83 13.95 -1.86
C LEU A 39 -1.75 14.10 -2.94
N ILE A 40 -1.79 13.31 -4.02
CA ILE A 40 -0.73 13.35 -5.05
C ILE A 40 -1.12 14.21 -6.25
N ARG A 41 -2.31 14.02 -6.82
CA ARG A 41 -2.71 14.68 -8.09
C ARG A 41 -3.15 16.13 -7.93
N ARG A 42 -3.63 16.52 -6.75
CA ARG A 42 -4.18 17.87 -6.47
C ARG A 42 -3.18 18.81 -5.79
N ARG A 43 -1.96 18.35 -5.49
CA ARG A 43 -0.94 19.13 -4.79
C ARG A 43 0.41 18.97 -5.47
N THR A 44 1.13 20.08 -5.62
CA THR A 44 2.53 20.10 -6.08
C THR A 44 3.42 20.35 -4.88
N TYR A 45 4.25 19.37 -4.54
CA TYR A 45 5.22 19.49 -3.45
C TYR A 45 6.55 19.99 -3.99
N ARG A 46 7.19 20.93 -3.29
CA ARG A 46 8.52 21.44 -3.73
C ARG A 46 9.63 20.46 -3.37
N ILE A 47 9.48 19.72 -2.29
CA ILE A 47 10.48 18.79 -1.77
C ILE A 47 9.84 17.51 -1.23
N ARG A 48 10.60 16.40 -1.26
CA ARG A 48 10.10 15.08 -0.86
C ARG A 48 9.67 15.00 0.61
N GLU A 49 10.35 15.72 1.50
CA GLU A 49 10.02 15.76 2.93
C GLU A 49 8.66 16.39 3.21
N GLU A 50 8.26 17.36 2.39
CA GLU A 50 6.94 17.98 2.49
C GLU A 50 5.85 16.96 2.14
N ALA A 51 6.01 16.24 1.02
CA ALA A 51 5.08 15.18 0.62
C ALA A 51 4.97 14.08 1.69
N ARG A 52 6.09 13.72 2.33
CA ARG A 52 6.14 12.66 3.35
C ARG A 52 5.21 12.95 4.53
N LYS A 53 5.13 14.21 4.99
CA LYS A 53 4.26 14.63 6.10
C LYS A 53 2.76 14.49 5.80
N TYR A 54 2.36 14.42 4.53
CA TYR A 54 0.97 14.29 4.14
C TYR A 54 0.57 12.85 3.81
N VAL A 55 1.54 12.00 3.46
CA VAL A 55 1.29 10.62 3.01
C VAL A 55 1.46 9.60 4.13
N PHE A 56 2.29 9.89 5.14
CA PHE A 56 2.62 9.02 6.27
C PHE A 56 2.24 9.70 7.60
#